data_AF-A0A355SDH8-F1
#
_entry.id   AF-A0A355SDH8-F1
#
_cell.length_a   1.000
_cell.length_b   1.000
_cell.length_c   1.000
_cell.angle_alpha   90.00
_cell.angle_beta   90.00
_cell.angle_gamma   90.00
#
_symmetry.space_group_name_H-M   'P 1'
#
loop_
_entity.id
_entity.type
_entity.pdbx_description
1 polymer ?
#
loop_
_entity_poly.entity_id
_entity_poly.type
_entity_poly.pdbx_seq_one_letter_code
_entity_poly.pdbx_strand_id
1 'polypeptide(L)'
;MPVHLENLAVGNLKYKYIEDICKEFYDSFIKLNDYQKAAVTNEDKAFLLNASVGSGKTTVLVNKVLYLGMVKKVPLSKMFVLTFTNKAADEIKQRVLRFAIPSDKNPS
;
A
#
# COMPACT_ATOMS: atom_id res chain seq x y z
N MET A 1 -20.04 -23.60 6.67
CA MET A 1 -18.74 -24.12 6.21
C MET A 1 -17.81 -22.93 6.07
N PRO A 2 -16.89 -22.67 7.01
CA PRO A 2 -16.01 -21.51 6.91
C PRO A 2 -14.95 -21.79 5.85
N VAL A 3 -14.80 -20.85 4.93
CA VAL A 3 -13.78 -20.92 3.88
C VAL A 3 -12.43 -20.65 4.55
N HIS A 4 -11.56 -21.65 4.60
CA HIS A 4 -10.17 -21.50 5.04
C HIS A 4 -9.46 -20.47 4.13
N LEU A 5 -9.18 -19.29 4.66
CA LEU A 5 -8.47 -18.19 4.00
C LEU A 5 -6.95 -18.42 3.90
N GLU A 6 -6.49 -19.67 3.78
CA GLU A 6 -5.06 -19.98 3.89
C GLU A 6 -4.25 -19.76 2.60
N ASN A 7 -4.87 -19.48 1.45
CA ASN A 7 -4.16 -19.54 0.15
C ASN A 7 -4.30 -18.32 -0.78
N LEU A 8 -4.55 -17.11 -0.26
CA LEU A 8 -4.27 -15.89 -1.04
C LEU A 8 -2.83 -15.43 -0.81
N ALA A 9 -1.89 -16.25 -1.28
CA ALA A 9 -0.48 -15.92 -1.34
C ALA A 9 -0.28 -14.86 -2.44
N VAL A 10 -0.15 -13.61 -2.02
CA VAL A 10 0.38 -12.57 -2.89
C VAL A 10 1.90 -12.65 -2.79
N GLY A 11 2.49 -13.52 -3.61
CA GLY A 11 3.93 -13.80 -3.65
C GLY A 11 4.52 -14.18 -2.29
N ASN A 12 4.42 -15.45 -1.87
CA ASN A 12 5.03 -16.01 -0.64
C ASN A 12 4.75 -15.30 0.72
N LEU A 13 4.06 -14.15 0.74
CA LEU A 13 3.82 -13.35 1.94
C LEU A 13 2.42 -13.65 2.49
N LYS A 14 2.38 -14.20 3.71
CA LYS A 14 1.14 -14.31 4.49
C LYS A 14 0.76 -12.93 5.02
N TYR A 15 -0.48 -12.49 4.86
CA TYR A 15 -0.88 -11.13 5.30
C TYR A 15 -0.66 -10.88 6.80
N LYS A 16 -0.69 -11.93 7.63
CA LYS A 16 -0.32 -11.87 9.04
C LYS A 16 1.07 -11.24 9.28
N TYR A 17 2.04 -11.56 8.41
CA TYR A 17 3.38 -10.94 8.50
C TYR A 17 3.33 -9.42 8.29
N ILE A 18 2.41 -8.91 7.46
CA ILE A 18 2.24 -7.48 7.23
C ILE A 18 1.63 -6.81 8.46
N GLU A 19 0.65 -7.47 9.10
CA GLU A 19 0.04 -6.99 10.35
C GLU A 19 1.09 -6.79 11.44
N ASP A 20 2.00 -7.76 11.59
CA ASP A 20 3.12 -7.69 12.55
C ASP A 20 4.10 -6.54 12.25
N ILE A 21 4.18 -6.07 10.99
CA ILE A 21 5.01 -4.92 10.60
C ILE A 21 4.31 -3.59 10.87
N CYS A 22 3.05 -3.45 10.44
CA CYS A 22 2.28 -2.21 10.55
C CYS A 22 0.79 -2.50 10.41
N LYS A 23 0.05 -2.28 11.50
CA LYS A 23 -1.39 -2.55 11.57
C LYS A 23 -2.19 -1.64 10.64
N GLU A 24 -1.87 -0.35 10.56
CA GLU A 24 -2.63 0.60 9.75
C GLU A 24 -2.48 0.31 8.24
N PHE A 25 -1.29 -0.07 7.79
CA PHE A 25 -1.08 -0.55 6.43
C PHE A 25 -1.85 -1.85 6.17
N TYR A 26 -1.76 -2.82 7.08
CA TYR A 26 -2.51 -4.08 6.97
C TYR A 26 -4.02 -3.84 6.83
N ASP A 27 -4.60 -3.03 7.71
CA ASP A 27 -6.04 -2.69 7.70
C ASP A 27 -6.48 -2.02 6.39
N SER A 28 -5.61 -1.21 5.79
CA SER A 28 -5.84 -0.64 4.45
C SER A 28 -5.73 -1.71 3.35
N PHE A 29 -4.69 -2.54 3.41
CA PHE A 29 -4.35 -3.50 2.37
C PHE A 29 -5.39 -4.64 2.25
N ILE A 30 -5.89 -5.16 3.38
CA ILE A 30 -6.88 -6.25 3.35
C ILE A 30 -8.21 -5.84 2.72
N LYS A 31 -8.58 -4.55 2.82
CA LYS A 31 -9.81 -3.97 2.24
C LYS A 31 -9.75 -3.81 0.72
N LEU A 32 -8.58 -3.92 0.12
CA LEU A 32 -8.42 -3.87 -1.33
C LEU A 32 -9.08 -5.10 -1.98
N ASN A 33 -9.69 -4.89 -3.15
CA ASN A 33 -10.12 -6.01 -3.97
C ASN A 33 -8.91 -6.69 -4.64
N ASP A 34 -9.14 -7.84 -5.28
CA ASP A 34 -8.06 -8.66 -5.82
C ASP A 34 -7.26 -7.95 -6.92
N TYR A 35 -7.92 -7.17 -7.79
CA TYR A 35 -7.24 -6.37 -8.82
C TYR A 35 -6.33 -5.30 -8.20
N GLN A 36 -6.80 -4.62 -7.16
CA GLN A 36 -6.02 -3.62 -6.45
C GLN A 36 -4.85 -4.25 -5.69
N LYS A 37 -5.05 -5.41 -5.04
CA LYS A 37 -3.98 -6.17 -4.38
C LYS A 37 -2.92 -6.59 -5.38
N ALA A 38 -3.32 -7.12 -6.54
CA ALA A 38 -2.41 -7.50 -7.62
C ALA A 38 -1.60 -6.27 -8.11
N ALA A 39 -2.24 -5.12 -8.31
CA ALA A 39 -1.55 -3.90 -8.71
C ALA A 39 -0.54 -3.39 -7.64
N VAL A 40 -0.92 -3.43 -6.36
CA VAL A 40 -0.04 -3.06 -5.24
C VAL A 40 1.18 -3.97 -5.18
N THR A 41 1.03 -5.25 -5.48
CA THR A 41 2.08 -6.26 -5.28
C THR A 41 2.79 -6.70 -6.53
N ASN A 42 2.41 -6.19 -7.71
CA ASN A 42 3.13 -6.38 -8.96
C ASN A 42 4.60 -5.93 -8.82
N GLU A 43 5.57 -6.72 -9.27
CA GLU A 43 7.00 -6.41 -9.11
C GLU A 43 7.70 -6.10 -10.44
N ASP A 44 6.91 -5.87 -11.50
CA ASP A 44 7.45 -5.53 -12.80
C ASP A 44 8.20 -4.19 -12.72
N LYS A 45 9.34 -4.10 -13.43
CA LYS A 45 10.16 -2.89 -13.45
C LYS A 45 9.40 -1.65 -13.94
N ALA A 46 8.40 -1.85 -14.80
CA ALA A 46 7.51 -0.82 -15.29
C ALA A 46 6.08 -1.39 -15.34
N PHE A 47 5.13 -0.64 -14.80
CA PHE A 47 3.74 -1.07 -14.67
C PHE A 47 2.79 0.09 -14.94
N LEU A 48 1.80 -0.13 -15.82
CA LEU A 48 0.75 0.83 -16.12
C LEU A 48 -0.59 0.31 -15.58
N LEU A 49 -1.18 1.06 -14.65
CA LEU A 49 -2.51 0.76 -14.11
C LEU A 49 -3.57 1.62 -14.79
N ASN A 50 -4.30 1.03 -15.74
CA ASN A 50 -5.46 1.69 -16.31
C ASN A 50 -6.71 1.43 -15.45
N ALA A 51 -7.49 2.46 -15.14
CA ALA A 51 -8.73 2.28 -14.38
C ALA A 51 -9.71 3.44 -14.60
N SER A 52 -11.00 3.21 -14.33
CA SER A 52 -12.05 4.23 -14.39
C SER A 52 -11.98 5.24 -13.23
N VAL A 53 -12.66 6.37 -13.33
CA VAL A 53 -12.81 7.32 -12.21
C VAL A 53 -13.46 6.61 -11.02
N GLY A 54 -13.04 6.96 -9.79
CA GLY A 54 -13.58 6.36 -8.56
C GLY A 54 -13.06 4.95 -8.22
N SER A 55 -12.26 4.32 -9.08
CA SER A 55 -11.75 2.95 -8.88
C SER A 55 -10.69 2.79 -7.76
N GLY A 56 -10.36 3.86 -7.04
CA GLY A 56 -9.36 3.85 -5.98
C GLY A 56 -7.90 3.90 -6.44
N LYS A 57 -7.59 4.47 -7.62
CA LYS A 57 -6.19 4.62 -8.12
C LYS A 57 -5.24 5.22 -7.08
N THR A 58 -5.66 6.27 -6.37
CA THR A 58 -4.87 6.90 -5.31
C THR A 58 -4.64 5.94 -4.14
N THR A 59 -5.65 5.14 -3.77
CA THR A 59 -5.52 4.12 -2.73
C THR A 59 -4.49 3.06 -3.13
N VAL A 60 -4.54 2.59 -4.37
CA VAL A 60 -3.55 1.64 -4.92
C VAL A 60 -2.15 2.25 -4.90
N LEU A 61 -1.98 3.49 -5.35
CA LEU A 61 -0.69 4.18 -5.35
C LEU A 61 -0.10 4.31 -3.92
N VAL A 62 -0.90 4.72 -2.94
CA VAL A 62 -0.46 4.81 -1.54
C VAL A 62 -0.06 3.44 -1.01
N ASN A 63 -0.89 2.41 -1.20
CA ASN A 63 -0.57 1.06 -0.74
C ASN A 63 0.65 0.47 -1.47
N LYS A 64 0.90 0.85 -2.74
CA LYS A 64 2.10 0.48 -3.49
C LYS A 64 3.37 1.02 -2.86
N VAL A 65 3.38 2.32 -2.53
CA VAL A 65 4.53 2.97 -1.88
C VAL A 65 4.82 2.30 -0.53
N LEU A 66 3.77 2.04 0.26
CA LEU A 66 3.90 1.36 1.55
C LEU A 66 4.37 -0.09 1.41
N TYR A 67 3.86 -0.84 0.43
CA TYR A 67 4.32 -2.19 0.14
C TYR A 67 5.82 -2.21 -0.19
N LEU A 68 6.26 -1.33 -1.08
CA LEU A 68 7.68 -1.23 -1.44
C LEU A 68 8.54 -0.85 -0.22
N GLY A 69 8.05 0.07 0.63
CA GLY A 69 8.76 0.52 1.83
C GLY A 69 8.83 -0.52 2.94
N MET A 70 7.68 -1.04 3.34
CA MET A 70 7.51 -1.88 4.52
C MET A 70 7.83 -3.35 4.25
N VAL A 71 7.46 -3.85 3.08
CA VAL A 71 7.59 -5.26 2.71
C VAL A 71 8.86 -5.48 1.90
N LYS A 72 9.07 -4.70 0.84
CA LYS A 72 10.28 -4.82 -0.02
C LYS A 72 11.49 -4.07 0.52
N LYS A 73 11.35 -3.38 1.66
CA LYS A 73 12.42 -2.66 2.34
C LYS A 73 13.14 -1.64 1.46
N VAL A 74 12.45 -1.09 0.46
CA VAL A 74 12.96 0.01 -0.37
C VAL A 74 12.82 1.30 0.45
N PRO A 75 13.91 2.03 0.73
CA PRO A 75 13.80 3.27 1.49
C PRO A 75 12.88 4.28 0.80
N LEU A 76 11.99 4.94 1.54
CA LEU A 76 11.10 5.98 1.00
C LEU A 76 11.90 7.13 0.35
N SER A 77 13.10 7.42 0.86
CA SER A 77 14.03 8.40 0.29
C SER A 77 14.54 8.05 -1.11
N LYS A 78 14.34 6.82 -1.58
CA LYS A 78 14.67 6.37 -2.95
C LYS A 78 13.44 6.32 -3.88
N MET A 79 12.28 6.80 -3.43
CA MET A 79 11.04 6.79 -4.21
C MET A 79 10.65 8.21 -4.61
N PHE A 80 10.17 8.36 -5.84
CA PHE A 80 9.54 9.58 -6.32
C PHE A 80 8.12 9.28 -6.74
N VAL A 81 7.18 10.10 -6.26
CA VAL A 81 5.77 10.04 -6.64
C VAL A 81 5.41 11.39 -7.26
N LEU A 82 4.93 11.37 -8.49
CA LEU A 82 4.56 12.56 -9.25
C LEU A 82 3.05 12.59 -9.50
N THR A 83 2.48 13.79 -9.50
CA THR A 83 1.07 14.04 -9.79
C THR A 83 0.93 15.45 -10.37
N PHE A 84 -0.21 15.74 -11.00
CA PHE A 84 -0.43 17.00 -11.71
C PHE A 84 -0.56 18.23 -10.80
N THR A 85 -0.91 18.07 -9.53
CA THR A 85 -1.17 19.19 -8.62
C THR A 85 -0.50 19.02 -7.27
N ASN A 86 -0.07 20.13 -6.67
CA ASN A 86 0.49 20.14 -5.31
C ASN A 86 -0.50 19.58 -4.28
N LYS A 87 -1.79 19.91 -4.42
CA LYS A 87 -2.84 19.37 -3.54
C LYS A 87 -2.88 17.85 -3.55
N ALA A 88 -2.85 17.23 -4.74
CA ALA A 88 -2.82 15.77 -4.83
C ALA A 88 -1.52 15.19 -4.26
N ALA A 89 -0.39 15.89 -4.41
CA ALA A 89 0.89 15.46 -3.87
C ALA A 89 0.86 15.45 -2.33
N ASP A 90 0.33 16.52 -1.74
CA ASP A 90 0.15 16.66 -0.28
C ASP A 90 -0.81 15.60 0.27
N GLU A 91 -1.93 15.34 -0.41
CA GLU A 91 -2.87 14.28 -0.02
C GLU A 91 -2.21 12.89 -0.02
N ILE A 92 -1.43 12.57 -1.05
CA ILE A 92 -0.69 11.29 -1.11
C ILE A 92 0.34 11.23 0.01
N LYS A 93 1.12 12.30 0.22
CA LYS A 93 2.12 12.40 1.28
C LYS A 93 1.50 12.18 2.66
N GLN A 94 0.42 12.88 2.98
CA GLN A 94 -0.26 12.75 4.26
C GLN A 94 -0.79 11.33 4.49
N ARG A 95 -1.33 10.69 3.44
CA ARG A 95 -1.77 9.29 3.54
C ARG A 95 -0.59 8.37 3.82
N VAL A 96 0.51 8.48 3.07
CA VAL A 96 1.70 7.64 3.31
C VAL A 96 2.25 7.84 4.72
N LEU A 97 2.36 9.09 5.20
CA LEU A 97 2.86 9.40 6.54
C LEU A 97 1.97 8.83 7.64
N ARG A 98 0.63 8.87 7.47
CA ARG A 98 -0.32 8.26 8.41
C ARG A 98 -0.07 6.78 8.62
N PHE A 99 0.34 6.07 7.56
CA PHE A 99 0.60 4.63 7.63
C PHE A 99 2.05 4.31 7.99
N ALA A 100 2.99 5.23 7.75
CA ALA A 100 4.41 5.01 7.99
C ALA A 100 4.87 5.37 9.41
N ILE A 101 4.09 6.19 10.13
CA ILE A 101 4.41 6.62 11.50
C ILE A 101 3.38 6.00 12.45
N PRO A 102 3.79 5.07 13.34
CA PRO A 102 2.91 4.52 14.36
C PRO A 102 2.34 5.63 15.26
N SER A 103 1.04 5.55 15.51
CA SER A 103 0.26 6.52 16.31
C SER A 103 0.80 6.73 17.74
N ASP A 104 1.59 5.79 18.26
CA ASP A 104 2.23 5.86 19.59
C ASP A 104 3.52 6.72 19.65
N LYS A 105 3.96 7.29 18.54
CA LYS A 105 5.12 8.22 18.50
C LYS A 105 4.73 9.61 18.05
N ASN A 106 3.68 10.18 18.63
CA ASN A 106 3.48 11.62 18.59
C ASN A 106 4.33 12.23 19.72
N PRO A 107 5.46 12.91 19.44
CA PRO A 107 6.22 13.57 20.49
C PRO A 107 5.35 14.70 21.04
N SER A 108 4.84 14.51 22.26
CA SER A 108 4.33 15.60 23.10
C SER A 108 5.50 16.39 23.64
#